data_AF-A0A5J5A4T7-F1
#
_entry.id   AF-A0A5J5A4T7-F1
#
_cell.length_a   1.000
_cell.length_b   1.000
_cell.length_c   1.000
_cell.angle_alpha   90.00
_cell.angle_beta   90.00
_cell.angle_gamma   90.00
#
_symmetry.space_group_name_H-M   'P 1'
#
loop_
_entity.id
_entity.type
_entity.pdbx_description
1 polymer ?
#
loop_
_entity_poly.entity_id
_entity_poly.type
_entity_poly.pdbx_seq_one_letter_code
_entity_poly.pdbx_strand_id
1 'polypeptide(L)'
;MDAFIMGENLTVPIQKANNSAKNTKYQKTKVYIWDMDETLILLKSLLNGTYAEAFNALKDVQKGVEIGKMWERQILQVCDEYFFYEQIENCNNPFLDALSQYDDGRDLSDYDFNQDGFSSSYDDINKRKLSYRHRVISHNYKKGLHSVFYQDMIKLWDDLYDVTDSYTDRWLSSARACLEQCSSGNKELGPSIDLADGISYSNDTEFYHINILVTSGSLIPSLVKCLLFRLDDLITYRDVYSSWEVGKLQCFSWIRERFSSPDVQFCVIGDGWEECEAAQTMKWPFVKIDLRPDSSHRFPGLTLRTLGHYFSIVYGDTAVENDEEKVISSCCNMKQLSTKFYTCGESEIVCKQKLCM
;
A
#
# COMPACT_ATOMS: atom_id res chain seq x y z
N MET A 1 -7.23 67.90 -12.53
CA MET A 1 -5.92 68.07 -11.88
C MET A 1 -6.02 67.37 -10.55
N ASP A 2 -5.59 66.11 -10.51
CA ASP A 2 -4.55 65.60 -9.61
C ASP A 2 -4.62 64.08 -9.58
N ALA A 3 -3.50 63.50 -10.00
CA ALA A 3 -3.23 62.08 -10.08
C ALA A 3 -2.45 61.65 -8.83
N PHE A 4 -2.77 60.49 -8.26
CA PHE A 4 -1.94 59.83 -7.26
C PHE A 4 -1.78 58.33 -7.59
N ILE A 5 -0.66 58.07 -8.25
CA ILE A 5 0.25 56.92 -8.32
C ILE A 5 -0.23 55.54 -7.79
N MET A 6 -0.29 54.57 -8.71
CA MET A 6 -0.29 53.12 -8.46
C MET A 6 1.08 52.52 -8.80
N GLY A 7 1.67 51.85 -7.79
CA GLY A 7 2.59 50.70 -7.83
C GLY A 7 3.60 50.54 -8.97
N GLU A 8 4.89 50.70 -8.63
CA GLU A 8 6.03 50.21 -9.40
C GLU A 8 6.13 48.67 -9.33
N ASN A 9 6.21 48.03 -10.50
CA ASN A 9 6.58 46.63 -10.68
C ASN A 9 8.10 46.47 -10.56
N LEU A 10 8.59 45.95 -9.42
CA LEU A 10 9.95 45.45 -9.29
C LEU A 10 10.04 44.03 -9.89
N THR A 11 10.50 43.96 -11.13
CA THR A 11 10.88 42.71 -11.80
C THR A 11 12.31 42.35 -11.42
N VAL A 12 12.49 41.24 -10.71
CA VAL A 12 13.80 40.65 -10.40
C VAL A 12 14.14 39.59 -11.47
N PRO A 13 15.35 39.55 -12.04
CA PRO A 13 15.67 38.68 -13.16
C PRO A 13 15.86 37.22 -12.71
N ILE A 14 15.08 36.31 -13.28
CA ILE A 14 15.29 34.86 -13.16
C ILE A 14 16.54 34.50 -13.96
N GLN A 15 17.63 34.18 -13.25
CA GLN A 15 18.80 33.56 -13.86
C GLN A 15 18.43 32.18 -14.40
N LYS A 16 18.49 32.04 -15.72
CA LYS A 16 18.44 30.74 -16.42
C LYS A 16 19.64 29.90 -15.99
N ALA A 17 19.41 28.96 -15.08
CA ALA A 17 20.32 27.84 -14.88
C ALA A 17 20.14 26.86 -16.06
N ASN A 18 21.26 26.53 -16.70
CA ASN A 18 21.34 25.70 -17.89
C ASN A 18 20.74 24.31 -17.66
N ASN A 19 19.66 24.02 -18.38
CA ASN A 19 19.11 22.68 -18.55
C ASN A 19 20.15 21.78 -19.23
N SER A 20 20.78 20.87 -18.48
CA SER A 20 21.23 19.62 -19.10
C SER A 20 19.99 18.77 -19.33
N ALA A 21 19.45 18.83 -20.55
CA ALA A 21 18.38 17.96 -21.00
C ALA A 21 18.86 16.49 -20.92
N LYS A 22 18.61 15.84 -19.80
CA LYS A 22 18.59 14.37 -19.76
C LYS A 22 17.27 13.95 -20.38
N ASN A 23 17.35 13.35 -21.57
CA ASN A 23 16.27 12.61 -22.19
C ASN A 23 15.77 11.53 -21.20
N THR A 24 14.76 11.84 -20.39
CA THR A 24 14.04 10.85 -19.61
C THR A 24 13.08 10.14 -20.55
N LYS A 25 13.52 9.01 -21.09
CA LYS A 25 12.65 8.01 -21.71
C LYS A 25 11.45 7.78 -20.76
N TYR A 26 10.22 7.93 -21.25
CA TYR A 26 9.00 7.76 -20.46
C TYR A 26 9.01 6.38 -19.80
N GLN A 27 9.33 6.33 -18.50
CA GLN A 27 9.40 5.08 -17.75
C GLN A 27 8.00 4.74 -17.25
N LYS A 28 7.47 3.58 -17.67
CA LYS A 28 6.16 3.12 -17.22
C LYS A 28 6.21 2.83 -15.72
N THR A 29 5.11 3.04 -15.01
CA THR A 29 5.02 2.80 -13.56
C THR A 29 3.94 1.77 -13.24
N LYS A 30 4.23 0.81 -12.38
CA LYS A 30 3.23 -0.08 -11.77
C LYS A 30 3.03 0.30 -10.31
N VAL A 31 1.80 0.61 -9.95
CA VAL A 31 1.39 0.95 -8.59
C VAL A 31 0.56 -0.20 -8.03
N TYR A 32 1.07 -0.82 -6.97
CA TYR A 32 0.38 -1.87 -6.23
C TYR A 32 -0.27 -1.24 -5.01
N ILE A 33 -1.60 -1.33 -4.95
CA ILE A 33 -2.42 -0.79 -3.88
C ILE A 33 -2.84 -1.96 -2.99
N TRP A 34 -2.26 -2.03 -1.82
CA TRP A 34 -2.46 -3.12 -0.86
C TRP A 34 -3.47 -2.71 0.21
N ASP A 35 -4.37 -3.61 0.56
CA ASP A 35 -5.01 -3.60 1.86
C ASP A 35 -4.05 -4.12 2.95
N MET A 36 -4.34 -3.81 4.22
CA MET A 36 -3.51 -4.17 5.36
C MET A 36 -4.02 -5.42 6.09
N ASP A 37 -5.16 -5.29 6.76
CA ASP A 37 -5.66 -6.24 7.75
C ASP A 37 -6.34 -7.41 7.04
N GLU A 38 -5.88 -8.64 7.28
CA GLU A 38 -6.29 -9.85 6.57
C GLU A 38 -5.78 -9.95 5.11
N THR A 39 -4.86 -9.05 4.75
CA THR A 39 -4.15 -9.05 3.45
C THR A 39 -2.64 -9.16 3.65
N LEU A 40 -1.98 -8.11 4.13
CA LEU A 40 -0.54 -8.11 4.40
C LEU A 40 -0.23 -8.68 5.80
N ILE A 41 -1.14 -8.43 6.76
CA ILE A 41 -1.03 -8.92 8.14
C ILE A 41 -2.29 -9.68 8.51
N LEU A 42 -2.21 -10.52 9.55
CA LEU A 42 -3.35 -11.22 10.14
C LEU A 42 -3.50 -10.73 11.57
N LEU A 43 -4.62 -10.10 11.92
CA LEU A 43 -4.82 -9.56 13.27
C LEU A 43 -6.23 -9.82 13.78
N LYS A 44 -7.25 -9.38 13.04
CA LYS A 44 -8.65 -9.60 13.41
C LYS A 44 -8.96 -11.10 13.44
N SER A 45 -8.47 -11.85 12.45
CA SER A 45 -8.63 -13.30 12.34
C SER A 45 -7.90 -14.09 13.44
N LEU A 46 -6.83 -13.52 14.00
CA LEU A 46 -6.15 -14.06 15.18
C LEU A 46 -6.97 -13.76 16.44
N LEU A 47 -7.37 -12.49 16.63
CA LEU A 47 -8.12 -12.04 17.81
C LEU A 47 -9.43 -12.79 18.03
N ASN A 48 -10.17 -13.08 16.95
CA ASN A 48 -11.44 -13.78 17.00
C ASN A 48 -11.32 -15.30 16.82
N GLY A 49 -10.12 -15.82 16.57
CA GLY A 49 -9.85 -17.25 16.36
C GLY A 49 -10.21 -17.79 14.97
N THR A 50 -10.80 -16.99 14.07
CA THR A 50 -11.29 -17.48 12.78
C THR A 50 -10.19 -17.92 11.83
N TYR A 51 -8.95 -17.42 12.00
CA TYR A 51 -7.80 -17.93 11.24
C TYR A 51 -7.62 -19.43 11.45
N ALA A 52 -7.64 -19.88 12.70
CA ALA A 52 -7.39 -21.28 13.07
C ALA A 52 -8.54 -22.21 12.67
N GLU A 53 -9.78 -21.73 12.79
CA GLU A 53 -11.00 -22.48 12.44
C GLU A 53 -10.99 -22.92 10.96
N ALA A 54 -10.43 -22.09 10.06
CA ALA A 54 -10.31 -22.40 8.64
C ALA A 54 -9.38 -23.60 8.33
N PHE A 55 -8.60 -24.08 9.31
CA PHE A 55 -7.64 -25.18 9.15
C PHE A 55 -8.15 -26.52 9.70
N ASN A 56 -9.47 -26.69 9.88
CA ASN A 56 -10.08 -27.97 10.28
C ASN A 56 -9.39 -28.62 11.51
N ALA A 57 -9.18 -27.81 12.56
CA ALA A 57 -8.52 -28.21 13.83
C ALA A 57 -7.02 -28.55 13.75
N LEU A 58 -6.33 -28.24 12.65
CA LEU A 58 -4.87 -28.39 12.55
C LEU A 58 -4.09 -27.29 13.29
N LYS A 59 -4.76 -26.20 13.70
CA LYS A 59 -4.16 -25.09 14.45
C LYS A 59 -4.81 -24.94 15.82
N ASP A 60 -3.98 -24.60 16.80
CA ASP A 60 -4.43 -24.26 18.16
C ASP A 60 -5.09 -22.88 18.17
N VAL A 61 -6.42 -22.85 18.34
CA VAL A 61 -7.23 -21.62 18.37
C VAL A 61 -6.80 -20.70 19.52
N GLN A 62 -6.55 -21.25 20.71
CA GLN A 62 -6.23 -20.47 21.90
C GLN A 62 -4.89 -19.77 21.73
N LYS A 63 -3.89 -20.48 21.19
CA LYS A 63 -2.59 -19.89 20.86
C LYS A 63 -2.72 -18.73 19.87
N GLY A 64 -3.55 -18.87 18.83
CA GLY A 64 -3.79 -17.80 17.86
C GLY A 64 -4.41 -16.55 18.48
N VAL A 65 -5.40 -16.73 19.34
CA VAL A 65 -6.05 -15.63 20.09
C VAL A 65 -5.08 -14.94 21.04
N GLU A 66 -4.20 -15.69 21.72
CA GLU A 66 -3.17 -15.13 22.58
C GLU A 66 -2.16 -14.27 21.79
N ILE A 67 -1.71 -14.76 20.63
CA ILE A 67 -0.85 -13.98 19.72
C ILE A 67 -1.55 -12.68 19.29
N GLY A 68 -2.82 -12.75 18.87
CA GLY A 68 -3.61 -11.58 18.48
C GLY A 68 -3.71 -10.54 19.60
N LYS A 69 -3.99 -10.97 20.84
CA LYS A 69 -4.06 -10.10 22.03
C LYS A 69 -2.72 -9.48 22.39
N MET A 70 -1.62 -10.21 22.19
CA MET A 70 -0.27 -9.66 22.38
C MET A 70 -0.01 -8.55 21.37
N TRP A 71 -0.33 -8.76 20.08
CA TRP A 71 -0.20 -7.71 19.07
C TRP A 71 -1.05 -6.49 19.36
N GLU A 72 -2.33 -6.67 19.68
CA GLU A 72 -3.24 -5.56 20.01
C GLU A 72 -2.66 -4.69 21.15
N ARG A 73 -2.15 -5.33 22.21
CA ARG A 73 -1.50 -4.63 23.32
C ARG A 73 -0.26 -3.86 22.87
N GLN A 74 0.62 -4.48 22.08
CA GLN A 74 1.85 -3.84 21.62
C GLN A 74 1.58 -2.68 20.65
N ILE A 75 0.61 -2.84 19.74
CA ILE A 75 0.20 -1.77 18.82
C ILE A 75 -0.31 -0.57 19.62
N LEU A 76 -1.24 -0.78 20.56
CA LEU A 76 -1.79 0.32 21.38
C LEU A 76 -0.71 0.99 22.22
N GLN A 77 0.18 0.21 22.86
CA GLN A 77 1.27 0.75 23.65
C GLN A 77 2.18 1.66 22.82
N VAL A 78 2.57 1.23 21.61
CA VAL A 78 3.42 2.04 20.73
C VAL A 78 2.69 3.29 20.24
N CYS A 79 1.41 3.16 19.88
CA CYS A 79 0.55 4.27 19.49
C CYS A 79 0.54 5.38 20.55
N ASP A 80 0.29 5.01 21.80
CA ASP A 80 0.14 5.98 22.90
C ASP A 80 1.49 6.59 23.31
N GLU A 81 2.52 5.76 23.51
CA GLU A 81 3.80 6.21 24.04
C GLU A 81 4.64 7.02 23.03
N TYR A 82 4.52 6.75 21.71
CA TYR A 82 5.47 7.29 20.72
C TYR A 82 4.81 8.00 19.52
N PHE A 83 3.50 7.84 19.35
CA PHE A 83 2.75 8.37 18.20
C PHE A 83 1.57 9.26 18.60
N PHE A 84 1.57 9.76 19.84
CA PHE A 84 0.60 10.73 20.36
C PHE A 84 -0.85 10.26 20.30
N TYR A 85 -1.12 8.96 20.17
CA TYR A 85 -2.45 8.48 19.80
C TYR A 85 -3.52 8.87 20.82
N GLU A 86 -3.25 8.75 22.13
CA GLU A 86 -4.14 9.25 23.19
C GLU A 86 -4.57 10.72 22.99
N GLN A 87 -3.69 11.56 22.43
CA GLN A 87 -3.98 12.98 22.19
C GLN A 87 -4.80 13.19 20.92
N ILE A 88 -4.61 12.36 19.87
CA ILE A 88 -5.11 12.62 18.52
C ILE A 88 -6.05 11.54 17.95
N GLU A 89 -6.48 10.57 18.76
CA GLU A 89 -7.35 9.47 18.35
C GLU A 89 -8.63 9.95 17.64
N ASN A 90 -9.23 11.04 18.13
CA ASN A 90 -10.44 11.64 17.56
C ASN A 90 -10.18 12.60 16.39
N CYS A 91 -8.95 12.61 15.84
CA CYS A 91 -8.51 13.54 14.80
C CYS A 91 -7.88 12.78 13.62
N ASN A 92 -8.46 11.64 13.26
CA ASN A 92 -7.97 10.82 12.15
C ASN A 92 -7.93 11.65 10.85
N ASN A 93 -6.86 11.49 10.09
CA ASN A 93 -6.74 12.07 8.76
C ASN A 93 -6.42 10.96 7.75
N PRO A 94 -6.75 11.12 6.46
CA PRO A 94 -6.50 10.08 5.48
C PRO A 94 -5.01 9.80 5.21
N PHE A 95 -4.12 10.78 5.41
CA PHE A 95 -2.67 10.64 5.28
C PHE A 95 -1.97 11.76 6.08
N LEU A 96 -0.70 11.58 6.45
CA LEU A 96 -0.01 12.50 7.37
C LEU A 96 0.09 13.93 6.84
N ASP A 97 0.30 14.08 5.53
CA ASP A 97 0.46 15.39 4.87
C ASP A 97 -0.88 16.12 4.65
N ALA A 98 -2.03 15.58 5.08
CA ALA A 98 -3.37 16.17 4.84
C ALA A 98 -3.55 17.60 5.40
N LEU A 99 -2.77 17.96 6.43
CA LEU A 99 -2.78 19.27 7.07
C LEU A 99 -1.47 20.04 6.86
N SER A 100 -0.67 19.68 5.86
CA SER A 100 0.64 20.29 5.64
C SER A 100 0.57 21.81 5.42
N GLN A 101 -0.54 22.34 4.89
CA GLN A 101 -0.71 23.80 4.73
C GLN A 101 -0.81 24.57 6.05
N TYR A 102 -1.08 23.90 7.17
CA TYR A 102 -1.17 24.51 8.49
C TYR A 102 0.15 24.50 9.24
N ASP A 103 1.08 23.64 8.83
CA ASP A 103 2.43 23.56 9.41
C ASP A 103 3.27 24.77 8.96
N ASP A 104 3.74 25.57 9.91
CA ASP A 104 4.53 26.78 9.67
C ASP A 104 6.04 26.55 9.66
N GLY A 105 6.51 25.29 9.73
CA GLY A 105 7.93 24.98 9.68
C GLY A 105 8.68 25.20 10.99
N ARG A 106 7.99 25.51 12.10
CA ARG A 106 8.62 25.72 13.41
C ARG A 106 9.50 24.54 13.84
N ASP A 107 10.68 24.82 14.39
CA ASP A 107 11.49 23.80 15.06
C ASP A 107 10.76 23.23 16.28
N LEU A 108 10.64 21.90 16.31
CA LEU A 108 9.89 21.16 17.34
C LEU A 108 10.80 20.53 18.40
N SER A 109 12.12 20.74 18.34
CA SER A 109 13.08 20.11 19.25
C SER A 109 12.82 20.44 20.73
N ASP A 110 12.40 21.67 21.02
CA ASP A 110 12.02 22.14 22.38
C ASP A 110 10.51 22.35 22.54
N TYR A 111 9.68 21.76 21.67
CA TYR A 111 8.23 21.94 21.70
C TYR A 111 7.58 20.97 22.68
N ASP A 112 6.91 21.50 23.71
CA ASP A 112 6.19 20.69 24.70
C ASP A 112 4.76 20.38 24.24
N PHE A 113 4.56 19.18 23.66
CA PHE A 113 3.26 18.69 23.21
C PHE A 113 2.25 18.48 24.34
N ASN A 114 2.69 18.33 25.61
CA ASN A 114 1.78 18.13 26.74
C ASN A 114 1.21 19.45 27.27
N GLN A 115 1.86 20.58 26.95
CA GLN A 115 1.48 21.91 27.41
C GLN A 115 1.05 22.84 26.27
N ASP A 116 0.94 22.34 25.03
CA ASP A 116 0.56 23.17 23.88
C ASP A 116 -0.93 23.54 23.86
N GLY A 117 -1.74 22.97 24.76
CA GLY A 117 -3.18 23.20 24.83
C GLY A 117 -3.92 22.73 23.59
N PHE A 118 -3.46 21.65 22.96
CA PHE A 118 -4.19 21.00 21.86
C PHE A 118 -5.58 20.52 22.31
N SER A 119 -6.55 20.74 21.44
CA SER A 119 -7.91 20.21 21.55
C SER A 119 -8.38 19.70 20.19
N SER A 120 -9.35 18.78 20.18
CA SER A 120 -9.95 18.23 18.95
C SER A 120 -10.85 19.22 18.19
N SER A 121 -10.80 20.52 18.50
CA SER A 121 -11.52 21.55 17.75
C SER A 121 -10.86 21.76 16.39
N TYR A 122 -11.69 21.97 15.36
CA TYR A 122 -11.24 22.00 13.97
C TYR A 122 -10.85 23.41 13.48
N ASP A 123 -10.31 24.24 14.38
CA ASP A 123 -9.80 25.57 14.06
C ASP A 123 -8.36 25.52 13.54
N ASP A 124 -7.91 26.60 12.90
CA ASP A 124 -6.59 26.66 12.25
C ASP A 124 -5.42 26.54 13.25
N ILE A 125 -5.62 26.91 14.51
CA ILE A 125 -4.60 26.78 15.57
C ILE A 125 -4.42 25.30 15.91
N ASN A 126 -5.51 24.57 16.13
CA ASN A 126 -5.45 23.15 16.44
C ASN A 126 -5.05 22.29 15.25
N LYS A 127 -5.42 22.67 14.01
CA LYS A 127 -4.88 22.03 12.80
C LYS A 127 -3.37 22.18 12.68
N ARG A 128 -2.81 23.33 13.06
CA ARG A 128 -1.36 23.54 13.13
C ARG A 128 -0.69 22.67 14.20
N LYS A 129 -1.28 22.58 15.39
CA LYS A 129 -0.76 21.70 16.46
C LYS A 129 -0.82 20.22 16.07
N LEU A 130 -1.86 19.82 15.35
CA LEU A 130 -2.00 18.47 14.80
C LEU A 130 -0.95 18.22 13.71
N SER A 131 -0.70 19.18 12.82
CA SER A 131 0.34 19.04 11.78
C SER A 131 1.74 18.92 12.38
N TYR A 132 2.04 19.58 13.51
CA TYR A 132 3.29 19.35 14.25
C TYR A 132 3.43 17.90 14.73
N ARG A 133 2.37 17.31 15.32
CA ARG A 133 2.37 15.90 15.74
C ARG A 133 2.57 14.98 14.54
N HIS A 134 1.86 15.21 13.43
CA HIS A 134 2.05 14.47 12.18
C HIS A 134 3.48 14.56 11.64
N ARG A 135 4.13 15.73 11.73
CA ARG A 135 5.53 15.90 11.32
C ARG A 135 6.46 15.04 12.18
N VAL A 136 6.30 15.05 13.51
CA VAL A 136 7.08 14.18 14.41
C VAL A 136 6.83 12.70 14.11
N ILE A 137 5.56 12.31 13.93
CA ILE A 137 5.18 10.94 13.54
C ILE A 137 5.85 10.52 12.23
N SER A 138 5.85 11.39 11.21
CA SER A 138 6.52 11.11 9.93
C SER A 138 8.03 10.90 10.08
N HIS A 139 8.66 11.64 11.02
CA HIS A 139 10.08 11.51 11.33
C HIS A 139 10.38 10.20 12.06
N ASN A 140 9.56 9.86 13.05
CA ASN A 140 9.66 8.61 13.80
C ASN A 140 9.45 7.39 12.89
N TYR A 141 8.49 7.47 11.97
CA TYR A 141 8.26 6.41 10.98
C TYR A 141 9.49 6.20 10.08
N LYS A 142 10.05 7.28 9.49
CA LYS A 142 11.27 7.19 8.66
C LYS A 142 12.48 6.61 9.38
N LYS A 143 12.54 6.84 10.69
CA LYS A 143 13.59 6.39 11.57
C LYS A 143 13.52 4.87 11.84
N GLY A 144 12.36 4.25 11.66
CA GLY A 144 12.13 2.84 11.94
C GLY A 144 12.18 2.50 13.43
N LEU A 145 11.88 1.25 13.78
CA LEU A 145 11.85 0.80 15.19
C LEU A 145 13.23 0.88 15.86
N HIS A 146 14.31 0.49 15.16
CA HIS A 146 15.63 0.34 15.78
C HIS A 146 16.27 1.63 16.30
N SER A 147 15.82 2.79 15.82
CA SER A 147 16.34 4.07 16.29
C SER A 147 15.46 4.75 17.34
N VAL A 148 14.28 4.18 17.61
CA VAL A 148 13.27 4.77 18.50
C VAL A 148 13.10 3.97 19.79
N PHE A 149 13.33 2.65 19.78
CA PHE A 149 12.98 1.76 20.89
C PHE A 149 14.17 1.07 21.56
N TYR A 150 13.97 0.68 22.83
CA TYR A 150 14.96 -0.05 23.62
C TYR A 150 15.18 -1.47 23.10
N GLN A 151 16.39 -2.01 23.30
CA GLN A 151 16.80 -3.32 22.81
C GLN A 151 15.88 -4.46 23.28
N ASP A 152 15.38 -4.41 24.52
CA ASP A 152 14.47 -5.42 25.06
C ASP A 152 13.08 -5.39 24.39
N MET A 153 12.57 -4.20 24.02
CA MET A 153 11.30 -4.06 23.32
C MET A 153 11.41 -4.58 21.88
N ILE A 154 12.50 -4.26 21.20
CA ILE A 154 12.79 -4.77 19.86
C ILE A 154 12.81 -6.31 19.88
N LYS A 155 13.51 -6.90 20.85
CA LYS A 155 13.55 -8.35 21.00
C LYS A 155 12.15 -8.96 21.24
N LEU A 156 11.34 -8.34 22.11
CA LEU A 156 9.97 -8.79 22.34
C LEU A 156 9.14 -8.80 21.05
N TRP A 157 9.27 -7.77 20.21
CA TRP A 157 8.56 -7.70 18.94
C TRP A 157 9.09 -8.66 17.90
N ASP A 158 10.41 -8.87 17.85
CA ASP A 158 11.03 -9.87 16.98
C ASP A 158 10.54 -11.28 17.34
N ASP A 159 10.55 -11.63 18.63
CA ASP A 159 10.04 -12.90 19.13
C ASP A 159 8.54 -13.06 18.81
N LEU A 160 7.74 -12.00 18.96
CA LEU A 160 6.31 -12.01 18.64
C LEU A 160 6.07 -12.16 17.13
N TYR A 161 6.85 -11.48 16.28
CA TYR A 161 6.81 -11.63 14.83
C TYR A 161 7.11 -13.08 14.43
N ASP A 162 8.19 -13.67 14.96
CA ASP A 162 8.60 -15.03 14.62
C ASP A 162 7.58 -16.08 15.07
N VAL A 163 7.02 -15.93 16.28
CA VAL A 163 5.93 -16.78 16.78
C VAL A 163 4.69 -16.66 15.91
N THR A 164 4.36 -15.44 15.47
CA THR A 164 3.20 -15.18 14.61
C THR A 164 3.41 -15.80 13.22
N ASP A 165 4.54 -15.52 12.59
CA ASP A 165 4.87 -16.01 11.25
C ASP A 165 4.94 -17.54 11.21
N SER A 166 5.51 -18.16 12.25
CA SER A 166 5.49 -19.61 12.40
C SER A 166 4.07 -20.16 12.57
N TYR A 167 3.21 -19.49 13.34
CA TYR A 167 1.83 -19.91 13.54
C TYR A 167 0.98 -19.75 12.26
N THR A 168 1.26 -18.75 11.44
CA THR A 168 0.51 -18.40 10.23
C THR A 168 1.10 -18.98 8.95
N ASP A 169 1.88 -20.06 9.05
CA ASP A 169 2.50 -20.75 7.91
C ASP A 169 3.34 -19.84 7.02
N ARG A 170 4.04 -18.88 7.65
CA ARG A 170 4.88 -17.86 7.02
C ARG A 170 4.14 -16.77 6.25
N TRP A 171 2.92 -16.43 6.68
CA TRP A 171 2.13 -15.37 6.05
C TRP A 171 2.88 -14.05 5.98
N LEU A 172 3.43 -13.58 7.09
CA LEU A 172 4.05 -12.25 7.21
C LEU A 172 5.32 -12.18 6.37
N SER A 173 6.20 -13.17 6.48
CA SER A 173 7.44 -13.18 5.69
C SER A 173 7.19 -13.35 4.19
N SER A 174 6.13 -14.09 3.81
CA SER A 174 5.74 -14.25 2.40
C SER A 174 5.11 -12.98 1.83
N ALA A 175 4.25 -12.29 2.59
CA ALA A 175 3.67 -11.01 2.20
C ALA A 175 4.76 -9.95 2.00
N ARG A 176 5.71 -9.87 2.94
CA ARG A 176 6.88 -8.98 2.84
C ARG A 176 7.73 -9.30 1.62
N ALA A 177 8.06 -10.57 1.37
CA ALA A 177 8.82 -10.97 0.18
C ALA A 177 8.10 -10.59 -1.13
N CYS A 178 6.76 -10.67 -1.15
CA CYS A 178 5.96 -10.23 -2.30
C CYS A 178 6.06 -8.71 -2.51
N LEU A 179 5.99 -7.91 -1.44
CA LEU A 179 6.20 -6.46 -1.49
C LEU A 179 7.61 -6.10 -1.98
N GLU A 180 8.65 -6.78 -1.49
CA GLU A 180 10.05 -6.60 -1.90
C GLU A 180 10.24 -6.87 -3.40
N GLN A 181 9.66 -7.96 -3.91
CA GLN A 181 9.69 -8.27 -5.34
C GLN A 181 8.95 -7.21 -6.14
N CYS A 182 7.81 -6.71 -5.63
CA CYS A 182 7.10 -5.60 -6.26
C CYS A 182 7.99 -4.37 -6.32
N SER A 183 8.69 -3.98 -5.26
CA SER A 183 9.59 -2.82 -5.24
C SER A 183 10.83 -2.97 -6.13
N SER A 184 11.35 -4.19 -6.28
CA SER A 184 12.70 -4.43 -6.85
C SER A 184 12.75 -4.59 -8.37
N GLY A 185 11.61 -4.53 -9.08
CA GLY A 185 11.50 -4.54 -10.55
C GLY A 185 12.42 -5.54 -11.26
N ASN A 186 11.95 -6.77 -11.55
CA ASN A 186 12.60 -7.77 -12.41
C ASN A 186 14.15 -7.86 -12.35
N LYS A 187 14.77 -7.80 -11.17
CA LYS A 187 16.19 -8.19 -11.04
C LYS A 187 16.43 -9.70 -11.06
N GLU A 188 15.39 -10.52 -11.22
CA GLU A 188 15.53 -11.97 -11.27
C GLU A 188 15.03 -12.56 -12.59
N LEU A 189 15.97 -12.74 -13.52
CA LEU A 189 16.00 -13.94 -14.36
C LEU A 189 17.46 -14.39 -14.56
N GLY A 190 17.83 -15.49 -13.91
CA GLY A 190 18.98 -16.30 -14.28
C GLY A 190 19.83 -16.82 -13.10
N PRO A 191 19.73 -18.10 -12.71
CA PRO A 191 20.90 -18.77 -12.15
C PRO A 191 21.98 -18.80 -13.25
N SER A 192 23.18 -18.35 -12.89
CA SER A 192 24.36 -18.32 -13.74
C SER A 192 24.63 -19.71 -14.33
N ILE A 193 24.28 -19.91 -15.59
CA ILE A 193 24.90 -20.92 -16.44
C ILE A 193 25.72 -20.13 -17.45
N ASP A 194 27.03 -20.17 -17.28
CA ASP A 194 28.00 -19.78 -18.30
C ASP A 194 27.68 -20.50 -19.60
N LEU A 195 27.28 -19.75 -20.64
CA LEU A 195 27.56 -20.09 -22.02
C LEU A 195 27.40 -18.86 -22.91
N ALA A 196 28.40 -18.70 -23.75
CA ALA A 196 28.67 -17.55 -24.58
C ALA A 196 27.63 -17.31 -25.68
N ASP A 197 27.63 -16.06 -26.14
CA ASP A 197 27.20 -15.58 -27.46
C ASP A 197 25.71 -15.27 -27.64
N GLY A 198 25.42 -14.00 -27.94
CA GLY A 198 24.10 -13.52 -28.33
C GLY A 198 23.68 -12.24 -27.62
N ILE A 199 23.89 -11.09 -28.27
CA ILE A 199 23.34 -9.80 -27.86
C ILE A 199 21.80 -9.91 -27.90
N SER A 200 21.17 -10.08 -26.74
CA SER A 200 19.72 -9.90 -26.58
C SER A 200 19.44 -8.42 -26.34
N TYR A 201 18.99 -7.72 -27.38
CA TYR A 201 18.32 -6.43 -27.21
C TYR A 201 16.87 -6.70 -26.76
N SER A 202 16.65 -7.09 -25.50
CA SER A 202 15.31 -6.90 -24.93
C SER A 202 15.16 -5.41 -24.62
N ASN A 203 14.36 -4.72 -25.44
CA ASN A 203 13.80 -3.41 -25.07
C ASN A 203 12.74 -3.62 -23.98
N ASP A 204 13.11 -4.29 -22.88
CA ASP A 204 12.24 -4.38 -21.72
C ASP A 204 12.05 -2.97 -21.20
N THR A 205 10.82 -2.48 -21.34
CA THR A 205 10.44 -1.20 -20.78
C THR A 205 10.44 -1.39 -19.27
N GLU A 206 11.56 -1.06 -18.63
CA GLU A 206 11.76 -1.20 -17.19
C GLU A 206 10.67 -0.41 -16.47
N PHE A 207 9.75 -1.11 -15.82
CA PHE A 207 8.72 -0.46 -15.02
C PHE A 207 9.35 0.03 -13.71
N TYR A 208 9.00 1.23 -13.28
CA TYR A 208 9.16 1.62 -11.88
C TYR A 208 8.00 1.04 -11.08
N HIS A 209 8.26 0.51 -9.90
CA HIS A 209 7.23 -0.14 -9.10
C HIS A 209 7.06 0.56 -7.75
N ILE A 210 5.81 0.77 -7.34
CA ILE A 210 5.44 1.50 -6.13
C ILE A 210 4.43 0.69 -5.33
N ASN A 211 4.69 0.48 -4.05
CA ASN A 211 3.71 -0.08 -3.11
C ASN A 211 3.03 1.07 -2.36
N ILE A 212 1.69 1.03 -2.32
CA ILE A 212 0.85 1.95 -1.57
C ILE A 212 -0.08 1.12 -0.68
N LEU A 213 -0.20 1.50 0.59
CA LEU A 213 -1.13 0.91 1.53
C LEU A 213 -2.39 1.76 1.62
N VAL A 214 -3.56 1.14 1.49
CA VAL A 214 -4.85 1.78 1.77
C VAL A 214 -5.63 0.86 2.69
N THR A 215 -5.87 1.28 3.92
CA THR A 215 -6.52 0.45 4.97
C THR A 215 -7.76 1.12 5.53
N SER A 216 -8.76 0.31 5.88
CA SER A 216 -9.96 0.79 6.56
C SER A 216 -9.72 1.12 8.04
N GLY A 217 -8.53 0.86 8.61
CA GLY A 217 -8.14 1.28 9.96
C GLY A 217 -7.77 2.77 10.07
N SER A 218 -7.69 3.29 11.30
CA SER A 218 -7.20 4.66 11.55
C SER A 218 -5.72 4.81 11.21
N LEU A 219 -5.30 6.00 10.81
CA LEU A 219 -3.98 6.27 10.22
C LEU A 219 -2.83 5.94 11.17
N ILE A 220 -2.90 6.41 12.41
CA ILE A 220 -1.78 6.29 13.35
C ILE A 220 -1.52 4.83 13.75
N PRO A 221 -2.51 4.02 14.16
CA PRO A 221 -2.30 2.59 14.36
C PRO A 221 -1.84 1.86 13.11
N SER A 222 -2.26 2.29 11.91
CA SER A 222 -1.82 1.68 10.65
C SER A 222 -0.33 1.94 10.39
N LEU A 223 0.17 3.14 10.66
CA LEU A 223 1.61 3.45 10.58
C LEU A 223 2.42 2.64 11.60
N VAL A 224 1.90 2.50 12.83
CA VAL A 224 2.53 1.66 13.86
C VAL A 224 2.56 0.19 13.45
N LYS A 225 1.47 -0.33 12.88
CA LYS A 225 1.44 -1.67 12.29
C LYS A 225 2.50 -1.83 11.20
N CYS A 226 2.65 -0.87 10.29
CA CYS A 226 3.73 -0.95 9.28
C CYS A 226 5.10 -1.13 9.92
N LEU A 227 5.41 -0.41 11.00
CA LEU A 227 6.67 -0.56 11.71
C LEU A 227 6.80 -1.94 12.38
N LEU A 228 5.79 -2.34 13.17
CA LEU A 228 5.80 -3.59 13.94
C LEU A 228 5.81 -4.85 13.06
N PHE A 229 5.17 -4.79 11.89
CA PHE A 229 5.14 -5.88 10.92
C PHE A 229 6.21 -5.76 9.84
N ARG A 230 7.19 -4.86 10.02
CA ARG A 230 8.35 -4.69 9.11
C ARG A 230 7.89 -4.42 7.67
N LEU A 231 7.16 -3.32 7.46
CA LEU A 231 6.68 -2.85 6.15
C LEU A 231 7.19 -1.44 5.83
N ASP A 232 7.83 -0.76 6.78
CA ASP A 232 8.19 0.66 6.74
C ASP A 232 9.29 1.01 5.74
N ASP A 233 10.17 0.06 5.43
CA ASP A 233 11.21 0.18 4.42
C ASP A 233 10.69 -0.05 2.99
N LEU A 234 9.50 -0.65 2.85
CA LEU A 234 8.87 -0.97 1.56
C LEU A 234 7.71 -0.03 1.23
N ILE A 235 7.08 0.56 2.25
CA ILE A 235 5.95 1.47 2.13
C ILE A 235 6.27 2.73 2.94
N THR A 236 6.52 3.84 2.24
CA THR A 236 6.83 5.10 2.91
C THR A 236 5.60 5.68 3.60
N TYR A 237 5.77 6.51 4.63
CA TYR A 237 4.65 7.19 5.31
C TYR A 237 3.75 8.01 4.37
N ARG A 238 4.26 8.43 3.19
CA ARG A 238 3.49 9.17 2.18
C ARG A 238 2.59 8.25 1.35
N ASP A 239 2.88 6.96 1.39
CA ASP A 239 2.20 5.91 0.64
C ASP A 239 1.26 5.09 1.54
N VAL A 240 0.97 5.59 2.75
CA VAL A 240 -0.02 5.01 3.68
C VAL A 240 -1.26 5.90 3.73
N TYR A 241 -2.40 5.32 3.40
CA TYR A 241 -3.71 5.98 3.40
C TYR A 241 -4.68 5.27 4.34
N SER A 242 -5.33 6.03 5.21
CA SER A 242 -6.49 5.59 6.00
C SER A 242 -7.77 5.95 5.26
N SER A 243 -8.60 4.94 4.96
CA SER A 243 -9.93 5.11 4.40
C SER A 243 -11.02 5.22 5.46
N TRP A 244 -10.67 5.22 6.75
CA TRP A 244 -11.62 5.19 7.88
C TRP A 244 -12.77 6.21 7.77
N GLU A 245 -12.47 7.46 7.40
CA GLU A 245 -13.50 8.51 7.29
C GLU A 245 -14.05 8.72 5.88
N VAL A 246 -13.27 8.35 4.86
CA VAL A 246 -13.49 8.80 3.46
C VAL A 246 -13.80 7.67 2.48
N GLY A 247 -13.57 6.43 2.88
CA GLY A 247 -13.74 5.24 2.05
C GLY A 247 -12.60 4.99 1.05
N LYS A 248 -12.45 3.72 0.64
CA LYS A 248 -11.37 3.25 -0.26
C LYS A 248 -11.39 3.97 -1.61
N LEU A 249 -12.58 4.21 -2.17
CA LEU A 249 -12.76 4.87 -3.46
C LEU A 249 -12.19 6.30 -3.48
N GLN A 250 -12.34 7.04 -2.38
CA GLN A 250 -11.80 8.39 -2.27
C GLN A 250 -10.26 8.36 -2.19
N CYS A 251 -9.69 7.46 -1.39
CA CYS A 251 -8.23 7.25 -1.36
C CYS A 251 -7.68 6.90 -2.74
N PHE A 252 -8.35 6.00 -3.48
CA PHE A 252 -7.96 5.61 -4.82
C PHE A 252 -8.03 6.80 -5.80
N SER A 253 -9.01 7.69 -5.64
CA SER A 253 -9.11 8.92 -6.45
C SER A 253 -7.90 9.83 -6.24
N TRP A 254 -7.50 10.08 -4.99
CA TRP A 254 -6.30 10.86 -4.68
C TRP A 254 -5.01 10.20 -5.16
N ILE A 255 -4.90 8.87 -5.05
CA ILE A 255 -3.75 8.12 -5.58
C ILE A 255 -3.68 8.29 -7.10
N ARG A 256 -4.80 8.14 -7.82
CA ARG A 256 -4.84 8.37 -9.27
C ARG A 256 -4.40 9.79 -9.62
N GLU A 257 -4.89 10.79 -8.89
CA GLU A 257 -4.52 12.20 -9.08
C GLU A 257 -3.02 12.43 -8.86
N ARG A 258 -2.45 11.82 -7.81
CA ARG A 258 -1.01 11.87 -7.50
C ARG A 258 -0.15 11.30 -8.64
N PHE A 259 -0.63 10.27 -9.32
CA PHE A 259 0.08 9.58 -10.41
C PHE A 259 -0.61 9.78 -11.78
N SER A 260 -1.07 11.00 -12.09
CA SER A 260 -1.89 11.35 -13.28
C SER A 260 -1.22 11.18 -14.67
N SER A 261 -0.23 10.30 -14.81
CA SER A 261 0.41 9.97 -16.09
C SER A 261 -0.29 8.78 -16.77
N PRO A 262 -0.47 8.79 -18.10
CA PRO A 262 -1.03 7.65 -18.84
C PRO A 262 -0.15 6.40 -18.79
N ASP A 263 1.13 6.54 -18.42
CA ASP A 263 2.08 5.43 -18.32
C ASP A 263 2.05 4.71 -16.96
N VAL A 264 1.00 4.97 -16.15
CA VAL A 264 0.83 4.36 -14.82
C VAL A 264 -0.25 3.30 -14.86
N GLN A 265 0.09 2.09 -14.43
CA GLN A 265 -0.82 0.96 -14.27
C GLN A 265 -1.02 0.69 -12.79
N PHE A 266 -2.26 0.53 -12.36
CA PHE A 266 -2.61 0.23 -10.97
C PHE A 266 -3.06 -1.22 -10.83
N CYS A 267 -2.78 -1.85 -9.69
CA CYS A 267 -3.36 -3.13 -9.31
C CYS A 267 -3.73 -3.08 -7.83
N VAL A 268 -4.95 -3.48 -7.50
CA VAL A 268 -5.47 -3.50 -6.12
C VAL A 268 -5.39 -4.92 -5.59
N ILE A 269 -4.90 -5.10 -4.38
CA ILE A 269 -4.74 -6.39 -3.71
C ILE A 269 -5.35 -6.29 -2.32
N GLY A 270 -6.32 -7.14 -2.01
CA GLY A 270 -7.02 -7.13 -0.73
C GLY A 270 -7.98 -8.29 -0.56
N ASP A 271 -8.45 -8.57 0.65
CA ASP A 271 -9.41 -9.64 0.95
C ASP A 271 -10.88 -9.17 0.91
N GLY A 272 -11.08 -7.87 1.10
CA GLY A 272 -12.36 -7.23 1.38
C GLY A 272 -13.15 -6.80 0.14
N TRP A 273 -14.42 -6.49 0.38
CA TRP A 273 -15.35 -6.04 -0.66
C TRP A 273 -15.19 -4.54 -0.99
N GLU A 274 -14.74 -3.71 -0.04
CA GLU A 274 -14.63 -2.26 -0.21
C GLU A 274 -13.57 -1.90 -1.28
N GLU A 275 -12.38 -2.50 -1.20
CA GLU A 275 -11.33 -2.33 -2.21
C GLU A 275 -11.70 -2.96 -3.56
N CYS A 276 -12.46 -4.07 -3.56
CA CYS A 276 -12.96 -4.69 -4.78
C CYS A 276 -13.91 -3.74 -5.52
N GLU A 277 -14.89 -3.16 -4.82
CA GLU A 277 -15.85 -2.19 -5.39
C GLU A 277 -15.14 -0.92 -5.87
N ALA A 278 -14.19 -0.41 -5.08
CA ALA A 278 -13.40 0.75 -5.46
C ALA A 278 -12.53 0.49 -6.70
N ALA A 279 -11.86 -0.67 -6.77
CA ALA A 279 -11.07 -1.08 -7.93
C ALA A 279 -11.93 -1.21 -9.19
N GLN A 280 -13.12 -1.81 -9.08
CA GLN A 280 -14.06 -1.92 -10.18
C GLN A 280 -14.49 -0.55 -10.70
N THR A 281 -14.79 0.40 -9.81
CA THR A 281 -15.15 1.78 -10.17
C THR A 281 -13.99 2.49 -10.88
N MET A 282 -12.76 2.24 -10.42
CA MET A 282 -11.54 2.77 -11.03
C MET A 282 -11.13 2.07 -12.34
N LYS A 283 -11.76 0.93 -12.65
CA LYS A 283 -11.37 0.01 -13.73
C LYS A 283 -9.96 -0.54 -13.57
N TRP A 284 -9.53 -0.74 -12.33
CA TRP A 284 -8.25 -1.36 -12.00
C TRP A 284 -8.41 -2.86 -11.78
N PRO A 285 -7.42 -3.70 -12.12
CA PRO A 285 -7.42 -5.10 -11.72
C PRO A 285 -7.47 -5.22 -10.20
N PHE A 286 -8.22 -6.20 -9.73
CA PHE A 286 -8.34 -6.57 -8.32
C PHE A 286 -7.93 -8.02 -8.12
N VAL A 287 -6.99 -8.25 -7.20
CA VAL A 287 -6.52 -9.56 -6.79
C VAL A 287 -7.04 -9.83 -5.38
N LYS A 288 -8.00 -10.75 -5.28
CA LYS A 288 -8.60 -11.12 -3.99
C LYS A 288 -7.65 -12.02 -3.21
N ILE A 289 -7.31 -11.63 -1.98
CA ILE A 289 -6.63 -12.49 -1.00
C ILE A 289 -7.66 -13.34 -0.27
N ASP A 290 -7.33 -14.61 -0.06
CA ASP A 290 -8.19 -15.56 0.62
C ASP A 290 -7.40 -16.31 1.68
N LEU A 291 -7.85 -16.24 2.93
CA LEU A 291 -7.13 -16.81 4.06
C LEU A 291 -7.19 -18.33 4.08
N ARG A 292 -8.15 -18.95 3.38
CA ARG A 292 -8.38 -20.40 3.41
C ARG A 292 -7.17 -21.17 2.92
N PRO A 293 -6.80 -22.29 3.58
CA PRO A 293 -5.54 -22.98 3.35
C PRO A 293 -5.32 -23.51 1.93
N ASP A 294 -6.40 -23.81 1.21
CA ASP A 294 -6.42 -24.37 -0.13
C ASP A 294 -6.42 -23.33 -1.26
N SER A 295 -6.54 -22.03 -0.92
CA SER A 295 -6.52 -20.96 -1.92
C SER A 295 -5.13 -20.75 -2.51
N SER A 296 -5.08 -20.53 -3.82
CA SER A 296 -3.86 -20.14 -4.54
C SER A 296 -3.53 -18.65 -4.43
N HIS A 297 -4.51 -17.82 -4.09
CA HIS A 297 -4.36 -16.36 -3.94
C HIS A 297 -4.29 -16.01 -2.45
N ARG A 298 -3.23 -16.48 -1.79
CA ARG A 298 -2.94 -16.27 -0.38
C ARG A 298 -1.45 -16.21 -0.13
N PHE A 299 -1.04 -15.94 1.11
CA PHE A 299 0.35 -16.08 1.52
C PHE A 299 0.57 -17.35 2.36
N PRO A 300 1.63 -18.12 2.10
CA PRO A 300 2.42 -18.14 0.86
C PRO A 300 1.55 -18.57 -0.36
N GLY A 301 1.89 -18.09 -1.56
CA GLY A 301 1.21 -18.52 -2.81
C GLY A 301 1.11 -17.44 -3.88
N LEU A 302 0.81 -16.19 -3.48
CA LEU A 302 0.76 -15.07 -4.40
C LEU A 302 2.16 -14.72 -4.93
N THR A 303 2.30 -14.61 -6.25
CA THR A 303 3.59 -14.32 -6.92
C THR A 303 3.49 -13.09 -7.82
N LEU A 304 4.65 -12.51 -8.15
CA LEU A 304 4.72 -11.39 -9.10
C LEU A 304 4.25 -11.80 -10.51
N ARG A 305 4.38 -13.08 -10.87
CA ARG A 305 3.78 -13.64 -12.10
C ARG A 305 2.26 -13.56 -12.06
N THR A 306 1.65 -13.94 -10.93
CA THR A 306 0.19 -13.82 -10.73
C THR A 306 -0.22 -12.37 -10.91
N LEU A 307 0.43 -11.43 -10.21
CA LEU A 307 0.12 -10.00 -10.35
C LEU A 307 0.31 -9.51 -11.79
N GLY A 308 1.38 -9.94 -12.46
CA GLY A 308 1.65 -9.63 -13.87
C GLY A 308 0.53 -10.06 -14.81
N HIS A 309 -0.08 -11.22 -14.58
CA HIS A 309 -1.23 -11.69 -15.34
C HIS A 309 -2.47 -10.79 -15.17
N TYR A 310 -2.72 -10.29 -13.96
CA TYR A 310 -3.82 -9.33 -13.74
C TYR A 310 -3.58 -7.99 -14.44
N PHE A 311 -2.34 -7.52 -14.46
CA PHE A 311 -1.96 -6.36 -15.27
C PHE A 311 -2.21 -6.60 -16.77
N SER A 312 -1.77 -7.74 -17.31
CA SER A 312 -1.91 -8.03 -18.75
C SER A 312 -3.37 -8.16 -19.18
N ILE A 313 -4.26 -8.69 -18.33
CA ILE A 313 -5.70 -8.79 -18.62
C ILE A 313 -6.33 -7.41 -18.80
N VAL A 314 -6.01 -6.45 -17.93
CA VAL A 314 -6.70 -5.14 -17.90
C VAL A 314 -6.02 -4.11 -18.80
N TYR A 315 -4.69 -4.10 -18.86
CA TYR A 315 -3.93 -3.09 -19.60
C TYR A 315 -3.34 -3.61 -20.92
N GLY A 316 -3.45 -4.91 -21.21
CA GLY A 316 -2.83 -5.56 -22.36
C GLY A 316 -1.34 -5.88 -22.15
N ASP A 317 -0.84 -6.85 -22.93
CA ASP A 317 0.60 -7.09 -23.01
C ASP A 317 1.23 -6.01 -23.88
N THR A 318 2.14 -5.22 -23.32
CA THR A 318 2.89 -4.21 -24.07
C THR A 318 3.91 -4.81 -25.05
N ALA A 319 3.91 -6.15 -25.21
CA ALA A 319 4.85 -6.91 -26.02
C ALA A 319 4.32 -7.26 -27.43
N VAL A 320 3.10 -6.86 -27.80
CA VAL A 320 2.51 -7.24 -29.10
C VAL A 320 1.88 -6.03 -29.80
N GLU A 321 2.73 -5.15 -30.35
CA GLU A 321 2.32 -4.25 -31.43
C GLU A 321 3.17 -4.42 -32.70
N ASN A 322 3.98 -5.48 -32.80
CA ASN A 322 4.62 -5.90 -34.04
C ASN A 322 4.47 -7.41 -34.18
N ASP A 323 3.33 -7.82 -34.72
CA ASP A 323 3.16 -8.99 -35.60
C ASP A 323 1.64 -9.12 -35.87
N GLU A 324 1.14 -8.23 -36.72
CA GLU A 324 -0.08 -8.53 -37.46
C GLU A 324 0.17 -9.81 -38.27
N GLU A 325 -0.83 -10.71 -38.24
CA GLU A 325 -0.86 -12.01 -38.91
C GLU A 325 0.05 -13.13 -38.38
N LYS A 326 -0.35 -13.82 -37.29
CA LYS A 326 -0.30 -15.31 -37.19
C LYS A 326 -0.77 -15.93 -35.86
N VAL A 327 -1.95 -15.62 -35.31
CA VAL A 327 -2.60 -16.55 -34.35
C VAL A 327 -4.12 -16.59 -34.51
N ILE A 328 -4.60 -16.84 -35.73
CA ILE A 328 -5.97 -17.32 -35.95
C ILE A 328 -5.87 -18.82 -36.26
N SER A 329 -5.66 -19.68 -35.26
CA SER A 329 -5.76 -21.14 -35.48
C SER A 329 -5.90 -22.03 -34.22
N SER A 330 -6.21 -21.53 -33.02
CA SER A 330 -6.41 -22.47 -31.89
C SER A 330 -7.57 -22.17 -30.92
N CYS A 331 -8.36 -21.11 -31.11
CA CYS A 331 -9.51 -20.82 -30.24
C CYS A 331 -10.88 -21.16 -30.86
N CYS A 332 -10.95 -22.19 -31.72
CA CYS A 332 -12.22 -22.57 -32.35
C CYS A 332 -13.05 -23.65 -31.63
N ASN A 333 -12.59 -24.25 -30.53
CA ASN A 333 -13.31 -25.36 -29.87
C ASN A 333 -13.76 -25.07 -28.44
N MET A 334 -14.44 -23.93 -28.22
CA MET A 334 -15.28 -23.78 -27.02
C MET A 334 -16.50 -22.86 -27.23
N LYS A 335 -17.08 -22.87 -28.44
CA LYS A 335 -18.44 -22.34 -28.67
C LYS A 335 -19.45 -23.47 -28.54
N GLN A 336 -19.83 -23.79 -27.31
CA GLN A 336 -21.16 -24.28 -26.94
C GLN A 336 -21.15 -24.66 -25.46
N LEU A 337 -21.70 -23.78 -24.61
CA LEU A 337 -22.56 -24.16 -23.49
C LEU A 337 -23.11 -22.89 -22.83
N SER A 338 -24.32 -22.53 -23.29
CA SER A 338 -25.47 -22.15 -22.47
C SER A 338 -25.23 -21.26 -21.24
N THR A 339 -25.70 -20.01 -21.38
CA THR A 339 -26.20 -19.11 -20.34
C THR A 339 -26.75 -19.83 -19.10
N LYS A 340 -26.10 -19.63 -17.95
CA LYS A 340 -26.71 -19.74 -16.63
C LYS A 340 -26.23 -18.59 -15.77
N PHE A 341 -27.17 -17.76 -15.34
CA PHE A 341 -26.99 -16.76 -14.30
C PHE A 341 -26.84 -17.49 -12.96
N TYR A 342 -25.79 -17.18 -12.20
CA TYR A 342 -25.68 -17.59 -10.81
C TYR A 342 -25.59 -16.34 -9.94
N THR A 343 -26.57 -16.24 -9.05
CA THR A 343 -26.61 -15.34 -7.90
C THR A 343 -25.45 -15.64 -6.94
N CYS A 344 -25.05 -14.60 -6.20
CA CYS A 344 -24.04 -14.64 -5.14
C CYS A 344 -24.15 -15.91 -4.27
N GLY A 345 -23.10 -16.70 -4.31
CA GLY A 345 -22.86 -17.93 -3.54
C GLY A 345 -21.37 -18.23 -3.61
N GLU A 346 -20.83 -18.70 -2.49
CA GLU A 346 -19.40 -18.81 -2.16
C GLU A 346 -18.53 -19.50 -3.22
N SER A 347 -17.24 -19.12 -3.23
CA SER A 347 -16.11 -19.60 -4.04
C SER A 347 -16.01 -19.15 -5.51
N GLU A 348 -14.86 -18.54 -5.83
CA GLU A 348 -14.39 -18.04 -7.14
C GLU A 348 -15.10 -16.82 -7.74
N ILE A 349 -14.70 -15.62 -7.28
CA ILE A 349 -14.94 -14.36 -8.00
C ILE A 349 -13.67 -14.00 -8.78
N VAL A 350 -13.61 -14.43 -10.04
CA VAL A 350 -12.91 -13.63 -11.06
C VAL A 350 -13.88 -12.51 -11.41
N CYS A 351 -13.60 -11.28 -10.98
CA CYS A 351 -14.28 -10.10 -11.48
C CYS A 351 -14.00 -9.96 -12.99
N LYS A 352 -14.80 -10.63 -13.83
CA LYS A 352 -14.83 -10.36 -15.26
C LYS A 352 -15.38 -8.95 -15.44
N GLN A 353 -14.50 -8.03 -15.84
CA GLN A 353 -14.89 -6.72 -16.33
C GLN A 353 -15.94 -6.89 -17.43
N LYS A 354 -17.12 -6.34 -17.19
CA LYS A 354 -18.24 -6.30 -18.13
C LYS A 354 -17.91 -5.31 -19.24
N LEU A 355 -17.32 -5.76 -20.34
CA LEU A 355 -17.27 -5.02 -21.61
C LEU A 355 -18.56 -5.33 -22.40
N CYS A 356 -19.44 -4.33 -22.49
CA CYS A 356 -20.57 -4.16 -23.43
C CYS A 356 -21.14 -5.41 -24.14
N MET A 357 -22.23 -5.97 -23.59
CA MET A 357 -23.61 -6.03 -24.13
C MET A 357 -24.41 -7.09 -23.37
#